data_AF-A0A182W9G7-F1
#
_entry.id   AF-A0A182W9G7-F1
#
_cell.length_a   1.000
_cell.length_b   1.000
_cell.length_c   1.000
_cell.angle_alpha   90.00
_cell.angle_beta   90.00
_cell.angle_gamma   90.00
#
_symmetry.space_group_name_H-M   'P 1'
#
loop_
_entity.id
_entity.type
_entity.pdbx_description
1 polymer ?
#
loop_
_entity_poly.entity_id
_entity_poly.type
_entity_poly.pdbx_seq_one_letter_code
_entity_poly.pdbx_strand_id
1 'polypeptide(L)'
;MVEKAYDWLASKQHSSGRFDEVGSVIHKDMQGGLRNGIALTSYVLTALLENENAKVKHAVVIQNALNYLSSRVKSIDNPYDLSIATYALMLHGHSMGKTALEKLIANSTTTGQNNDMQRYWDTSNSIEATAYALLSFVIAGKYVDGIPVMRWLVNQRYVTGSFPRTQDTFVGLKALTKLAEIISPLRNEYNIILNNKLNRNQQFSINSQDIDVTNYEDIPQNTKQLEITVAGIGFGLLEVIYQQDLDLQNFENSFQLTLTRYNTGSSYELRLNVCASFIATLAESLSNMVMIEVTFPSGYVVDRNPISARTWGNPIQVI
;
A
#
# COMPACT_ATOMS: atom_id res chain seq x y z
N MET A 1 -10.72 26.93 -1.95
CA MET A 1 -9.38 26.31 -2.18
C MET A 1 -9.54 24.93 -2.82
N VAL A 2 -10.27 24.01 -2.17
CA VAL A 2 -10.56 22.66 -2.70
C VAL A 2 -11.19 22.68 -4.10
N GLU A 3 -12.19 23.53 -4.34
CA GLU A 3 -12.82 23.63 -5.66
C GLU A 3 -11.86 24.05 -6.77
N LYS A 4 -10.95 25.01 -6.49
CA LYS A 4 -9.93 25.44 -7.46
C LYS A 4 -8.97 24.29 -7.82
N ALA A 5 -8.69 23.39 -6.87
CA ALA A 5 -7.85 22.22 -7.13
C ALA A 5 -8.56 21.21 -8.05
N TYR A 6 -9.85 20.95 -7.82
CA TYR A 6 -10.65 20.10 -8.72
C TYR A 6 -10.86 20.74 -10.10
N ASP A 7 -11.04 22.06 -10.18
CA ASP A 7 -11.11 22.79 -11.45
C ASP A 7 -9.78 22.67 -12.23
N TRP A 8 -8.65 22.82 -11.54
CA TRP A 8 -7.33 22.59 -12.14
C TRP A 8 -7.18 21.15 -12.60
N LEU A 9 -7.53 20.17 -11.77
CA LEU A 9 -7.43 18.75 -12.10
C LEU A 9 -8.27 18.43 -13.35
N ALA A 10 -9.53 18.87 -13.38
CA ALA A 10 -10.42 18.74 -14.53
C ALA A 10 -9.83 19.33 -15.82
N SER A 11 -9.13 20.47 -15.72
CA SER A 11 -8.50 21.12 -16.88
C SER A 11 -7.33 20.32 -17.50
N LYS A 12 -6.81 19.31 -16.81
CA LYS A 12 -5.73 18.45 -17.30
C LYS A 12 -6.21 17.22 -18.07
N GLN A 13 -7.52 16.99 -18.13
CA GLN A 13 -8.05 15.87 -18.90
C GLN A 13 -7.84 16.09 -20.40
N HIS A 14 -7.37 15.06 -21.10
CA HIS A 14 -7.29 15.06 -22.55
C HIS A 14 -8.69 14.92 -23.16
N SER A 15 -8.85 15.30 -24.43
CA SER A 15 -10.11 15.13 -25.16
C SER A 15 -10.61 13.67 -25.23
N SER A 16 -9.70 12.70 -25.09
CA SER A 16 -10.02 11.28 -25.01
C SER A 16 -10.59 10.82 -23.66
N GLY A 17 -10.53 11.66 -22.62
CA GLY A 17 -10.88 11.31 -21.24
C GLY A 17 -9.72 10.85 -20.36
N ARG A 18 -8.52 10.66 -20.96
CA ARG A 18 -7.28 10.26 -20.27
C ARG A 18 -6.69 11.40 -19.42
N PHE A 19 -6.02 11.03 -18.34
CA PHE A 19 -5.11 11.89 -17.59
C PHE A 19 -3.66 11.41 -17.73
N ASP A 20 -2.75 12.37 -17.89
CA ASP A 20 -1.30 12.18 -17.86
C ASP A 20 -0.68 12.99 -16.73
N GLU A 21 0.47 12.53 -16.23
CA GLU A 21 1.15 13.18 -15.11
C GLU A 21 1.61 14.59 -15.48
N VAL A 22 1.55 15.51 -14.50
CA VAL A 22 2.02 16.89 -14.67
C VAL A 22 3.17 17.14 -13.71
N GLY A 23 4.40 17.09 -14.23
CA GLY A 23 5.62 17.35 -13.47
C GLY A 23 6.49 16.10 -13.35
N SER A 24 7.08 15.92 -12.18
CA SER A 24 8.04 14.83 -11.93
C SER A 24 7.35 13.51 -11.58
N VAL A 25 7.73 12.44 -12.26
CA VAL A 25 7.30 11.07 -11.94
C VAL A 25 8.04 10.58 -10.69
N ILE A 26 7.33 10.44 -9.59
CA ILE A 26 7.83 9.94 -8.30
C ILE A 26 7.28 8.55 -7.95
N HIS A 27 6.20 8.13 -8.63
CA HIS A 27 5.56 6.83 -8.51
C HIS A 27 5.26 6.27 -9.92
N LYS A 28 6.21 5.52 -10.49
CA LYS A 28 6.15 5.05 -11.88
C LYS A 28 4.89 4.28 -12.25
N ASP A 29 4.41 3.39 -11.39
CA ASP A 29 3.24 2.58 -11.73
C ASP A 29 1.93 3.37 -11.82
N MET A 30 1.81 4.48 -11.08
CA MET A 30 0.65 5.36 -11.12
C MET A 30 0.83 6.41 -12.23
N GLN A 31 2.01 7.02 -12.31
CA GLN A 31 2.26 8.24 -13.08
C GLN A 31 3.00 8.02 -14.41
N GLY A 32 3.63 6.86 -14.61
CA GLY A 32 4.62 6.65 -15.67
C GLY A 32 4.08 6.63 -17.10
N GLY A 33 2.76 6.63 -17.32
CA GLY A 33 2.13 6.82 -18.64
C GLY A 33 2.33 5.68 -19.67
N LEU A 34 3.28 4.77 -19.45
CA LEU A 34 3.66 3.67 -20.36
C LEU A 34 2.49 2.73 -20.67
N ARG A 35 1.52 2.61 -19.75
CA ARG A 35 0.34 1.74 -19.86
C ARG A 35 -0.92 2.55 -20.15
N ASN A 36 -0.83 3.46 -21.12
CA ASN A 36 -1.95 4.29 -21.58
C ASN A 36 -2.62 5.16 -20.49
N GLY A 37 -1.91 5.52 -19.42
CA GLY A 37 -2.45 6.37 -18.35
C GLY A 37 -3.66 5.78 -17.61
N ILE A 38 -3.85 4.46 -17.63
CA ILE A 38 -5.03 3.80 -17.04
C ILE A 38 -5.07 4.00 -15.53
N ALA A 39 -3.96 3.75 -14.83
CA ALA A 39 -3.88 3.91 -13.37
C ALA A 39 -4.24 5.34 -12.94
N LEU A 40 -3.54 6.34 -13.49
CA LEU A 40 -3.79 7.74 -13.16
C LEU A 40 -5.22 8.19 -13.51
N THR A 41 -5.73 7.81 -14.69
CA THR A 41 -7.11 8.16 -15.08
C THR A 41 -8.13 7.56 -14.12
N SER A 42 -7.93 6.32 -13.70
CA SER A 42 -8.81 5.63 -12.74
C SER A 42 -8.72 6.22 -11.34
N TYR A 43 -7.52 6.62 -10.91
CA TYR A 43 -7.29 7.28 -9.62
C TYR A 43 -7.97 8.66 -9.56
N VAL A 44 -7.79 9.48 -10.60
CA VAL A 44 -8.45 10.80 -10.70
C VAL A 44 -9.96 10.66 -10.73
N LEU A 45 -10.49 9.70 -11.50
CA LEU A 45 -11.91 9.39 -11.53
C LEU A 45 -12.43 9.02 -10.13
N THR A 46 -11.71 8.17 -9.40
CA THR A 46 -12.05 7.78 -8.03
C THR A 46 -12.11 9.00 -7.10
N ALA A 47 -11.10 9.87 -7.14
CA ALA A 47 -11.05 11.08 -6.31
C ALA A 47 -12.18 12.08 -6.62
N LEU A 48 -12.65 12.14 -7.86
CA LEU A 48 -13.81 12.94 -8.27
C LEU A 48 -15.13 12.32 -7.78
N LEU A 49 -15.25 10.99 -7.79
CA LEU A 49 -16.45 10.26 -7.38
C LEU A 49 -16.67 10.28 -5.85
N GLU A 50 -15.59 10.31 -5.07
CA GLU A 50 -15.65 10.26 -3.60
C GLU A 50 -16.03 11.60 -2.96
N ASN A 51 -16.02 12.69 -3.72
CA ASN A 51 -16.47 14.00 -3.26
C ASN A 51 -17.78 14.38 -3.96
N GLU A 52 -18.89 14.46 -3.21
CA GLU A 52 -20.22 14.71 -3.79
C GLU A 52 -20.30 16.04 -4.59
N ASN A 53 -19.64 17.10 -4.12
CA ASN A 53 -19.64 18.38 -4.84
C ASN A 53 -18.83 18.29 -6.15
N ALA A 54 -17.64 17.66 -6.11
CA ALA A 54 -16.83 17.46 -7.29
C ALA A 54 -17.52 16.55 -8.31
N LYS A 55 -18.20 15.49 -7.83
CA LYS A 55 -18.99 14.56 -8.64
C LYS A 55 -20.08 15.27 -9.44
N VAL A 56 -20.82 16.19 -8.82
CA VAL A 56 -21.86 16.96 -9.49
C VAL A 56 -21.26 17.99 -10.45
N LYS A 57 -20.27 18.78 -10.00
CA LYS A 57 -19.69 19.88 -10.79
C LYS A 57 -18.91 19.39 -12.02
N HIS A 58 -18.23 18.26 -11.91
CA HIS A 58 -17.34 17.72 -12.95
C HIS A 58 -17.92 16.49 -13.67
N ALA A 59 -19.24 16.38 -13.75
CA ALA A 59 -19.93 15.24 -14.38
C ALA A 59 -19.45 14.93 -15.81
N VAL A 60 -19.16 15.95 -16.62
CA VAL A 60 -18.65 15.78 -18.00
C VAL A 60 -17.26 15.13 -18.01
N VAL A 61 -16.37 15.56 -17.11
CA VAL A 61 -15.01 15.01 -16.96
C VAL A 61 -15.08 13.55 -16.53
N ILE A 62 -15.96 13.25 -15.59
CA ILE A 62 -16.24 11.88 -15.12
C ILE A 62 -16.72 11.01 -16.28
N GLN A 63 -17.69 11.47 -17.07
CA GLN A 63 -18.22 10.71 -18.19
C GLN A 63 -17.15 10.41 -19.25
N ASN A 64 -16.29 11.39 -19.55
CA ASN A 64 -15.19 11.19 -20.49
C ASN A 64 -14.17 10.15 -19.98
N ALA A 65 -13.81 10.21 -18.69
CA ALA A 65 -12.93 9.21 -18.07
C ALA A 65 -13.56 7.81 -18.07
N LEU A 66 -14.85 7.71 -17.77
CA LEU A 66 -15.59 6.44 -17.84
C LEU A 66 -15.60 5.85 -19.25
N ASN A 67 -15.81 6.67 -20.28
CA ASN A 67 -15.77 6.23 -21.68
C ASN A 67 -14.36 5.74 -22.06
N TYR A 68 -13.32 6.46 -21.59
CA TYR A 68 -11.92 6.08 -21.82
C TYR A 68 -11.59 4.71 -21.21
N LEU A 69 -11.95 4.49 -19.94
CA LEU A 69 -11.67 3.26 -19.20
C LEU A 69 -12.51 2.10 -19.70
N SER A 70 -13.83 2.28 -19.85
CA SER A 70 -14.76 1.22 -20.23
C SER A 70 -14.46 0.62 -21.60
N SER A 71 -14.04 1.44 -22.58
CA SER A 71 -13.61 0.98 -23.90
C SER A 71 -12.31 0.17 -23.89
N ARG A 72 -11.54 0.21 -22.78
CA ARG A 72 -10.22 -0.43 -22.65
C ARG A 72 -10.16 -1.58 -21.65
N VAL A 73 -11.19 -1.80 -20.83
CA VAL A 73 -11.21 -2.87 -19.79
C VAL A 73 -10.66 -4.21 -20.31
N LYS A 74 -11.08 -4.63 -21.51
CA LYS A 74 -10.66 -5.89 -22.11
C LYS A 74 -9.18 -5.94 -22.47
N SER A 75 -8.54 -4.81 -22.78
CA SER A 75 -7.12 -4.71 -23.13
C SER A 75 -6.21 -4.34 -21.94
N ILE A 76 -6.75 -4.18 -20.72
CA ILE A 76 -5.91 -3.92 -19.54
C ILE A 76 -5.30 -5.23 -19.04
N ASP A 77 -4.01 -5.44 -19.28
CA ASP A 77 -3.34 -6.69 -18.90
C ASP A 77 -2.63 -6.61 -17.56
N ASN A 78 -2.20 -5.41 -17.16
CA ASN A 78 -1.53 -5.20 -15.88
C ASN A 78 -2.55 -5.25 -14.72
N PRO A 79 -2.38 -6.15 -13.72
CA PRO A 79 -3.34 -6.27 -12.63
C PRO A 79 -3.46 -5.05 -11.71
N TYR A 80 -2.38 -4.26 -11.56
CA TYR A 80 -2.42 -3.01 -10.79
C TYR A 80 -3.37 -2.01 -11.46
N ASP A 81 -3.16 -1.73 -12.75
CA ASP A 81 -4.03 -0.84 -13.52
C ASP A 81 -5.49 -1.33 -13.54
N LEU A 82 -5.69 -2.64 -13.71
CA LEU A 82 -7.02 -3.25 -13.73
C LEU A 82 -7.73 -3.13 -12.38
N SER A 83 -7.01 -3.25 -11.27
CA SER A 83 -7.61 -3.15 -9.92
C SER A 83 -8.19 -1.76 -9.65
N ILE A 84 -7.44 -0.70 -9.98
CA ILE A 84 -7.87 0.69 -9.79
C ILE A 84 -9.02 1.02 -10.75
N ALA A 85 -8.92 0.62 -12.02
CA ALA A 85 -9.97 0.82 -13.01
C ALA A 85 -11.27 0.09 -12.63
N THR A 86 -11.17 -1.14 -12.13
CA THR A 86 -12.31 -1.92 -11.64
C THR A 86 -12.98 -1.18 -10.49
N TYR A 87 -12.21 -0.72 -9.49
CA TYR A 87 -12.76 0.02 -8.37
C TYR A 87 -13.48 1.28 -8.81
N ALA A 88 -12.86 2.09 -9.68
CA ALA A 88 -13.47 3.33 -10.17
C ALA A 88 -14.78 3.08 -10.93
N LEU A 89 -14.82 2.04 -11.79
CA LEU A 89 -16.03 1.65 -12.53
C LEU A 89 -17.13 1.13 -11.59
N MET A 90 -16.77 0.34 -10.59
CA MET A 90 -17.70 -0.19 -9.59
C MET A 90 -18.25 0.91 -8.68
N LEU A 91 -17.40 1.84 -8.25
CA LEU A 91 -17.78 3.00 -7.43
C LEU A 91 -18.80 3.89 -8.13
N HIS A 92 -18.66 4.07 -9.44
CA HIS A 92 -19.66 4.78 -10.25
C HIS A 92 -20.94 3.95 -10.51
N GLY A 93 -20.86 2.62 -10.48
CA GLY A 93 -21.94 1.73 -10.93
C GLY A 93 -21.99 1.55 -12.45
N HIS A 94 -20.85 1.67 -13.14
CA HIS A 94 -20.77 1.49 -14.59
C HIS A 94 -20.97 0.00 -14.99
N SER A 95 -21.65 -0.26 -16.12
CA SER A 95 -22.00 -1.62 -16.58
C SER A 95 -20.79 -2.55 -16.78
N MET A 96 -19.66 -2.01 -17.23
CA MET A 96 -18.39 -2.73 -17.35
C MET A 96 -17.71 -3.07 -16.02
N GLY A 97 -18.14 -2.52 -14.89
CA GLY A 97 -17.54 -2.80 -13.58
C GLY A 97 -17.53 -4.28 -13.23
N LYS A 98 -18.65 -4.97 -13.47
CA LYS A 98 -18.75 -6.43 -13.22
C LYS A 98 -17.80 -7.23 -14.11
N THR A 99 -17.74 -6.90 -15.40
CA THR A 99 -16.82 -7.55 -16.35
C THR A 99 -15.36 -7.29 -15.98
N ALA A 100 -15.03 -6.07 -15.53
CA ALA A 100 -13.69 -5.73 -15.05
C ALA A 100 -13.32 -6.54 -13.80
N LEU A 101 -14.26 -6.69 -12.86
CA LEU A 101 -14.06 -7.48 -11.64
C LEU A 101 -13.87 -8.97 -11.93
N GLU A 102 -14.64 -9.54 -12.85
CA GLU A 102 -14.46 -10.94 -13.28
C GLU A 102 -13.06 -11.16 -13.89
N LYS A 103 -12.62 -10.26 -14.76
CA LYS A 103 -11.25 -10.28 -15.31
C LYS A 103 -10.20 -10.14 -14.21
N LEU A 104 -10.42 -9.23 -13.26
CA LEU A 104 -9.50 -9.00 -12.14
C LEU A 104 -9.37 -10.27 -11.28
N ILE A 105 -10.47 -10.92 -10.93
CA ILE A 105 -10.49 -12.17 -10.16
C ILE A 105 -9.73 -13.28 -10.89
N ALA A 106 -9.87 -13.39 -12.21
CA ALA A 106 -9.12 -14.37 -13.01
C ALA A 106 -7.60 -14.14 -12.97
N ASN A 107 -7.15 -12.90 -12.76
CA ASN A 107 -5.74 -12.53 -12.66
C ASN A 107 -5.16 -12.58 -11.23
N SER A 108 -5.90 -13.09 -10.25
CA SER A 108 -5.42 -13.17 -8.86
C SER A 108 -4.57 -14.41 -8.60
N THR A 109 -3.66 -14.29 -7.65
CA THR A 109 -2.87 -15.40 -7.09
C THR A 109 -3.56 -15.91 -5.83
N THR A 110 -3.63 -17.23 -5.67
CA THR A 110 -4.15 -17.88 -4.47
C THR A 110 -3.10 -18.79 -3.84
N THR A 111 -2.94 -18.70 -2.52
CA THR A 111 -2.03 -19.54 -1.73
C THR A 111 -2.77 -20.17 -0.55
N GLY A 112 -2.23 -21.26 0.02
CA GLY A 112 -2.88 -22.01 1.10
C GLY A 112 -4.00 -22.95 0.62
N GLN A 113 -4.62 -23.67 1.56
CA GLN A 113 -5.74 -24.58 1.30
C GLN A 113 -6.87 -24.37 2.32
N ASN A 114 -8.11 -24.68 1.91
CA ASN A 114 -9.30 -24.64 2.76
C ASN A 114 -9.43 -23.32 3.55
N ASN A 115 -9.43 -23.40 4.88
CA ASN A 115 -9.63 -22.27 5.77
C ASN A 115 -8.45 -21.29 5.80
N ASP A 116 -7.27 -21.67 5.30
CA ASP A 116 -6.07 -20.82 5.27
C ASP A 116 -5.84 -20.16 3.91
N MET A 117 -6.80 -20.31 2.98
CA MET A 117 -6.67 -19.74 1.64
C MET A 117 -6.48 -18.22 1.69
N GLN A 118 -5.48 -17.72 0.99
CA GLN A 118 -5.19 -16.31 0.80
C GLN A 118 -5.32 -15.98 -0.68
N ARG A 119 -5.78 -14.76 -0.99
CA ARG A 119 -5.91 -14.26 -2.36
C ARG A 119 -5.31 -12.87 -2.47
N TYR A 120 -4.48 -12.64 -3.48
CA TYR A 120 -3.84 -11.34 -3.71
C TYR A 120 -3.51 -11.16 -5.19
N TRP A 121 -3.04 -9.97 -5.55
CA TRP A 121 -2.58 -9.64 -6.90
C TRP A 121 -1.08 -9.37 -6.88
N ASP A 122 -0.33 -10.26 -7.52
CA ASP A 122 1.13 -10.21 -7.55
C ASP A 122 1.61 -9.14 -8.55
N THR A 123 2.03 -8.00 -8.01
CA THR A 123 2.51 -6.83 -8.76
C THR A 123 3.64 -6.13 -7.99
N SER A 124 4.27 -5.11 -8.58
CA SER A 124 5.23 -4.25 -7.86
C SER A 124 4.64 -3.54 -6.64
N ASN A 125 3.31 -3.32 -6.62
CA ASN A 125 2.55 -2.70 -5.53
C ASN A 125 1.37 -3.62 -5.13
N SER A 126 1.69 -4.86 -4.76
CA SER A 126 0.68 -5.90 -4.44
C SER A 126 -0.31 -5.49 -3.35
N ILE A 127 0.11 -4.72 -2.35
CA ILE A 127 -0.79 -4.26 -1.27
C ILE A 127 -1.85 -3.32 -1.83
N GLU A 128 -1.47 -2.25 -2.53
CA GLU A 128 -2.40 -1.36 -3.23
C GLU A 128 -3.34 -2.12 -4.18
N ALA A 129 -2.82 -2.96 -5.08
CA ALA A 129 -3.64 -3.68 -6.05
C ALA A 129 -4.68 -4.58 -5.36
N THR A 130 -4.25 -5.29 -4.32
CA THR A 130 -5.11 -6.19 -3.55
C THR A 130 -6.14 -5.41 -2.73
N ALA A 131 -5.79 -4.23 -2.22
CA ALA A 131 -6.72 -3.36 -1.50
C ALA A 131 -7.81 -2.76 -2.43
N TYR A 132 -7.45 -2.30 -3.64
CA TYR A 132 -8.44 -1.87 -4.64
C TYR A 132 -9.35 -3.02 -5.10
N ALA A 133 -8.80 -4.23 -5.23
CA ALA A 133 -9.59 -5.41 -5.51
C ALA A 133 -10.58 -5.70 -4.36
N LEU A 134 -10.13 -5.66 -3.11
CA LEU A 134 -11.00 -5.86 -1.94
C LEU A 134 -12.14 -4.84 -1.87
N LEU A 135 -11.85 -3.56 -2.15
CA LEU A 135 -12.89 -2.53 -2.25
C LEU A 135 -13.94 -2.86 -3.32
N SER A 136 -13.49 -3.40 -4.46
CA SER A 136 -14.38 -3.83 -5.55
C SER A 136 -15.22 -5.06 -5.14
N PHE A 137 -14.67 -5.99 -4.36
CA PHE A 137 -15.41 -7.13 -3.79
C PHE A 137 -16.49 -6.65 -2.83
N VAL A 138 -16.17 -5.68 -1.98
CA VAL A 138 -17.13 -5.06 -1.05
C VAL A 138 -18.29 -4.43 -1.80
N ILE A 139 -18.04 -3.61 -2.82
CA ILE A 139 -19.10 -3.00 -3.64
C ILE A 139 -19.95 -4.08 -4.35
N ALA A 140 -19.32 -5.17 -4.81
CA ALA A 140 -20.02 -6.26 -5.49
C ALA A 140 -20.80 -7.20 -4.55
N GLY A 141 -20.76 -6.99 -3.23
CA GLY A 141 -21.39 -7.89 -2.26
C GLY A 141 -20.70 -9.25 -2.11
N LYS A 142 -19.45 -9.39 -2.57
CA LYS A 142 -18.67 -10.63 -2.56
C LYS A 142 -17.92 -10.83 -1.24
N TYR A 143 -18.61 -10.73 -0.12
CA TYR A 143 -17.98 -10.70 1.21
C TYR A 143 -17.23 -12.00 1.55
N VAL A 144 -17.84 -13.16 1.27
CA VAL A 144 -17.23 -14.48 1.54
C VAL A 144 -15.96 -14.67 0.71
N ASP A 145 -16.00 -14.34 -0.59
CA ASP A 145 -14.83 -14.38 -1.47
C ASP A 145 -13.76 -13.34 -1.08
N GLY A 146 -14.15 -12.29 -0.35
CA GLY A 146 -13.29 -11.22 0.15
C GLY A 146 -12.50 -11.58 1.41
N ILE A 147 -12.93 -12.60 2.18
CA ILE A 147 -12.22 -13.03 3.40
C ILE A 147 -10.78 -13.49 3.09
N PRO A 148 -10.52 -14.34 2.07
CA PRO A 148 -9.15 -14.68 1.65
C PRO A 148 -8.30 -13.48 1.26
N VAL A 149 -8.91 -12.43 0.71
CA VAL A 149 -8.22 -11.19 0.31
C VAL A 149 -7.86 -10.36 1.55
N MET A 150 -8.81 -10.21 2.47
CA MET A 150 -8.59 -9.57 3.77
C MET A 150 -7.50 -10.28 4.57
N ARG A 151 -7.51 -11.61 4.61
CA ARG A 151 -6.50 -12.42 5.30
C ARG A 151 -5.09 -12.14 4.79
N TRP A 152 -4.91 -12.05 3.47
CA TRP A 152 -3.62 -11.71 2.91
C TRP A 152 -3.19 -10.29 3.30
N LEU A 153 -4.08 -9.31 3.18
CA LEU A 153 -3.80 -7.90 3.53
C LEU A 153 -3.46 -7.70 5.01
N VAL A 154 -4.22 -8.33 5.91
CA VAL A 154 -3.95 -8.27 7.37
C VAL A 154 -2.54 -8.77 7.67
N ASN A 155 -2.08 -9.80 6.95
CA ASN A 155 -0.73 -10.36 7.10
C ASN A 155 0.39 -9.52 6.46
N GLN A 156 0.07 -8.41 5.76
CA GLN A 156 1.06 -7.47 5.23
C GLN A 156 1.18 -6.18 6.08
N ARG A 157 0.46 -6.09 7.20
CA ARG A 157 0.47 -4.90 8.06
C ARG A 157 1.80 -4.72 8.78
N TYR A 158 2.15 -3.46 9.00
CA TYR A 158 3.30 -3.03 9.79
C TYR A 158 2.96 -3.04 11.29
N VAL A 159 3.99 -2.97 12.14
CA VAL A 159 3.87 -3.09 13.61
C VAL A 159 2.93 -2.03 14.23
N THR A 160 2.79 -0.86 13.61
CA THR A 160 1.88 0.21 14.06
C THR A 160 0.42 -0.03 13.63
N GLY A 161 0.14 -1.11 12.92
CA GLY A 161 -1.14 -1.42 12.32
C GLY A 161 -1.42 -0.76 10.97
N SER A 162 -0.53 0.12 10.47
CA SER A 162 -0.54 0.65 9.10
C SER A 162 0.07 -0.34 8.11
N PHE A 163 0.39 0.11 6.89
CA PHE A 163 1.22 -0.65 5.94
C PHE A 163 2.59 0.03 5.74
N PRO A 164 3.60 -0.67 5.18
CA PRO A 164 4.96 -0.12 5.08
C PRO A 164 5.11 1.10 4.16
N ARG A 165 4.25 1.26 3.15
CA ARG A 165 4.25 2.43 2.24
C ARG A 165 3.03 3.31 2.46
N THR A 166 3.10 4.55 1.96
CA THR A 166 2.06 5.57 2.15
C THR A 166 0.75 5.21 1.44
N GLN A 167 0.79 4.95 0.12
CA GLN A 167 -0.41 4.58 -0.65
C GLN A 167 -0.98 3.23 -0.21
N ASP A 168 -0.11 2.25 0.09
CA ASP A 168 -0.49 0.98 0.73
C ASP A 168 -1.33 1.22 2.00
N THR A 169 -0.92 2.18 2.84
CA THR A 169 -1.65 2.51 4.08
C THR A 169 -3.03 3.08 3.80
N PHE A 170 -3.11 4.09 2.91
CA PHE A 170 -4.38 4.76 2.63
C PHE A 170 -5.42 3.80 2.05
N VAL A 171 -5.05 3.05 1.00
CA VAL A 171 -5.99 2.16 0.31
C VAL A 171 -6.21 0.88 1.13
N GLY A 172 -5.14 0.33 1.72
CA GLY A 172 -5.20 -0.89 2.53
C GLY A 172 -6.11 -0.75 3.74
N LEU A 173 -5.95 0.32 4.54
CA LEU A 173 -6.82 0.56 5.69
C LEU A 173 -8.26 0.81 5.25
N LYS A 174 -8.49 1.61 4.22
CA LYS A 174 -9.83 1.86 3.67
C LYS A 174 -10.52 0.56 3.24
N ALA A 175 -9.79 -0.35 2.59
CA ALA A 175 -10.32 -1.63 2.15
C ALA A 175 -10.67 -2.55 3.32
N LEU A 176 -9.77 -2.66 4.30
CA LEU A 176 -9.97 -3.48 5.50
C LEU A 176 -11.16 -2.95 6.33
N THR A 177 -11.25 -1.64 6.55
CA THR A 177 -12.36 -1.05 7.32
C THR A 177 -13.69 -1.23 6.60
N LYS A 178 -13.74 -1.03 5.26
CA LYS A 178 -14.97 -1.21 4.48
C LYS A 178 -15.49 -2.64 4.52
N LEU A 179 -14.62 -3.64 4.52
CA LEU A 179 -15.07 -5.02 4.70
C LEU A 179 -15.48 -5.29 6.15
N ALA A 180 -14.66 -4.86 7.13
CA ALA A 180 -14.93 -5.06 8.55
C ALA A 180 -16.29 -4.47 8.97
N GLU A 181 -16.64 -3.27 8.49
CA GLU A 181 -17.95 -2.63 8.69
C GLU A 181 -19.14 -3.54 8.32
N ILE A 182 -18.95 -4.47 7.38
CA ILE A 182 -20.00 -5.36 6.87
C ILE A 182 -19.97 -6.73 7.55
N ILE A 183 -18.78 -7.29 7.79
CA ILE A 183 -18.63 -8.68 8.27
C ILE A 183 -18.53 -8.79 9.79
N SER A 184 -18.20 -7.71 10.49
CA SER A 184 -18.06 -7.73 11.95
C SER A 184 -19.43 -7.94 12.63
N PRO A 185 -19.55 -8.89 13.58
CA PRO A 185 -20.77 -9.08 14.33
C PRO A 185 -21.14 -7.85 15.17
N LEU A 186 -22.42 -7.70 15.50
CA LEU A 186 -22.92 -6.62 16.38
C LEU A 186 -22.40 -6.71 17.82
N ARG A 187 -21.91 -7.88 18.24
CA ARG A 187 -21.40 -8.15 19.58
C ARG A 187 -20.16 -9.03 19.50
N ASN A 188 -19.16 -8.66 20.28
CA ASN A 188 -18.01 -9.47 20.63
C ASN A 188 -18.24 -10.11 22.00
N GLU A 189 -18.13 -11.43 22.04
CA GLU A 189 -18.16 -12.28 23.22
C GLU A 189 -17.35 -13.56 22.91
N TYR A 190 -16.05 -13.51 23.14
CA TYR A 190 -15.16 -14.63 22.88
C TYR A 190 -14.02 -14.71 23.88
N ASN A 191 -13.58 -15.94 24.13
CA ASN A 191 -12.42 -16.25 24.96
C ASN A 191 -11.25 -16.65 24.07
N ILE A 192 -10.08 -16.12 24.39
CA ILE A 192 -8.80 -16.48 23.77
C ILE A 192 -7.98 -17.23 24.83
N ILE A 193 -7.52 -18.42 24.49
CA ILE A 193 -6.60 -19.20 25.31
C ILE A 193 -5.26 -19.27 24.57
N LEU A 194 -4.23 -18.68 25.18
CA LEU A 194 -2.86 -18.72 24.70
C LEU A 194 -2.07 -19.74 25.52
N ASN A 195 -1.60 -20.79 24.84
CA ASN A 195 -0.78 -21.83 25.44
C ASN A 195 0.64 -21.78 24.86
N ASN A 196 1.64 -21.83 25.74
CA ASN A 196 3.03 -22.07 25.37
C ASN A 196 3.51 -23.42 25.94
N LYS A 197 4.52 -24.04 25.31
CA LYS A 197 5.11 -25.31 25.78
C LYS A 197 5.80 -25.22 27.15
N LEU A 198 5.89 -24.02 27.73
CA LEU A 198 6.47 -23.78 29.05
C LEU A 198 5.39 -23.75 30.15
N ASN A 199 4.19 -24.28 29.88
CA ASN A 199 3.05 -24.38 30.78
C ASN A 199 2.54 -23.04 31.33
N ARG A 200 2.71 -21.95 30.58
CA ARG A 200 1.98 -20.70 30.84
C ARG A 200 0.72 -20.69 29.99
N ASN A 201 -0.42 -20.83 30.66
CA ASN A 201 -1.73 -20.68 30.04
C ASN A 201 -2.25 -19.30 30.41
N GLN A 202 -2.51 -18.48 29.40
CA GLN A 202 -3.12 -17.17 29.56
C GLN A 202 -4.49 -17.18 28.92
N GLN A 203 -5.48 -16.63 29.62
CA GLN A 203 -6.85 -16.55 29.15
C GLN A 203 -7.25 -15.08 29.09
N PHE A 204 -7.78 -14.69 27.93
CA PHE A 204 -8.35 -13.37 27.70
C PHE A 204 -9.84 -13.54 27.38
N SER A 205 -10.67 -12.73 28.01
CA SER A 205 -12.11 -12.69 27.75
C SER A 205 -12.45 -11.33 27.17
N ILE A 206 -12.88 -11.31 25.91
CA ILE A 206 -13.25 -10.07 25.21
C ILE A 206 -14.77 -9.97 25.18
N ASN A 207 -15.28 -8.84 25.64
CA ASN A 207 -16.67 -8.46 25.53
C ASN A 207 -16.79 -7.11 24.81
N SER A 208 -18.00 -6.73 24.39
CA SER A 208 -18.22 -5.50 23.60
C SER A 208 -18.07 -4.20 24.42
N GLN A 209 -17.99 -4.28 25.75
CA GLN A 209 -17.82 -3.14 26.65
C GLN A 209 -16.34 -2.88 26.95
N ASP A 210 -15.52 -3.92 26.92
CA ASP A 210 -14.07 -3.92 27.20
C ASP A 210 -13.26 -4.18 25.91
N ILE A 211 -13.47 -3.36 24.87
CA ILE A 211 -12.66 -3.40 23.63
C ILE A 211 -11.35 -2.65 23.89
N ASP A 212 -10.55 -3.13 24.84
CA ASP A 212 -9.19 -2.63 25.06
C ASP A 212 -8.18 -3.53 24.36
N VAL A 213 -7.11 -2.91 23.86
CA VAL A 213 -5.97 -3.62 23.28
C VAL A 213 -5.34 -4.48 24.37
N THR A 214 -5.53 -5.79 24.29
CA THR A 214 -4.94 -6.72 25.24
C THR A 214 -3.57 -7.15 24.73
N ASN A 215 -2.53 -6.46 25.17
CA ASN A 215 -1.14 -6.82 24.88
C ASN A 215 -0.65 -7.87 25.87
N TYR A 216 -0.05 -8.94 25.34
CA TYR A 216 0.66 -9.93 26.14
C TYR A 216 2.12 -9.93 25.71
N GLU A 217 2.98 -9.32 26.52
CA GLU A 217 4.39 -9.06 26.18
C GLU A 217 5.35 -10.17 26.67
N ASP A 218 4.90 -11.08 27.54
CA ASP A 218 5.78 -12.06 28.20
C ASP A 218 5.83 -13.41 27.45
N ILE A 219 6.35 -13.39 26.22
CA ILE A 219 6.65 -14.60 25.43
C ILE A 219 8.14 -14.94 25.59
N PRO A 220 8.50 -16.05 26.27
CA PRO A 220 9.90 -16.43 26.46
C PRO A 220 10.65 -16.65 25.14
N GLN A 221 11.89 -16.17 25.03
CA GLN A 221 12.69 -16.22 23.80
C GLN A 221 12.90 -17.63 23.23
N ASN A 222 12.85 -18.67 24.08
CA ASN A 222 12.98 -20.07 23.69
C ASN A 222 11.66 -20.71 23.22
N THR A 223 10.58 -19.94 23.08
CA THR A 223 9.28 -20.43 22.62
C THR A 223 9.33 -20.74 21.13
N LYS A 224 9.26 -22.03 20.77
CA LYS A 224 9.25 -22.47 19.35
C LYS A 224 7.86 -22.56 18.74
N GLN A 225 6.82 -22.72 19.56
CA GLN A 225 5.45 -22.93 19.14
C GLN A 225 4.51 -22.22 20.11
N LEU A 226 3.51 -21.55 19.55
CA LEU A 226 2.40 -20.91 20.26
C LEU A 226 1.11 -21.54 19.73
N GLU A 227 0.22 -21.91 20.64
CA GLU A 227 -1.11 -22.40 20.30
C GLU A 227 -2.14 -21.40 20.83
N ILE A 228 -3.01 -20.93 19.93
CA ILE A 228 -4.06 -19.97 20.24
C ILE A 228 -5.39 -20.62 19.92
N THR A 229 -6.24 -20.77 20.93
CA THR A 229 -7.62 -21.25 20.76
C THR A 229 -8.58 -20.10 21.00
N VAL A 230 -9.49 -19.89 20.06
CA VAL A 230 -10.55 -18.87 20.15
C VAL A 230 -11.90 -19.58 20.20
N ALA A 231 -12.72 -19.25 21.20
CA ALA A 231 -14.05 -19.83 21.36
C ALA A 231 -15.06 -18.73 21.70
N GLY A 232 -16.15 -18.66 20.92
CA GLY A 232 -17.20 -17.66 21.08
C GLY A 232 -17.60 -17.03 19.76
N ILE A 233 -18.12 -15.80 19.82
CA ILE A 233 -18.61 -15.05 18.66
C ILE A 233 -17.99 -13.65 18.69
N GLY A 234 -17.39 -13.23 17.58
CA GLY A 234 -16.92 -11.85 17.46
C GLY A 234 -15.95 -11.67 16.29
N PHE A 235 -15.36 -10.48 16.25
CA PHE A 235 -14.32 -10.10 15.32
C PHE A 235 -13.11 -9.55 16.09
N GLY A 236 -11.93 -10.06 15.79
CA GLY A 236 -10.68 -9.64 16.44
C GLY A 236 -9.47 -9.99 15.58
N LEU A 237 -8.34 -9.34 15.89
CA LEU A 237 -7.05 -9.59 15.26
C LEU A 237 -6.13 -10.26 16.28
N LEU A 238 -5.43 -11.31 15.82
CA LEU A 238 -4.36 -11.96 16.55
C LEU A 238 -3.05 -11.58 15.89
N GLU A 239 -2.19 -10.89 16.61
CA GLU A 239 -0.94 -10.33 16.09
C GLU A 239 0.25 -10.92 16.85
N VAL A 240 1.28 -11.33 16.12
CA VAL A 240 2.58 -11.73 16.69
C VAL A 240 3.63 -10.81 16.08
N ILE A 241 4.24 -9.99 16.92
CA ILE A 241 5.25 -9.01 16.51
C ILE A 241 6.63 -9.62 16.74
N TYR A 242 7.44 -9.71 15.69
CA TYR A 242 8.82 -10.17 15.77
C TYR A 242 9.76 -8.98 15.73
N GLN A 243 10.53 -8.79 16.80
CA GLN A 243 11.65 -7.85 16.83
C GLN A 243 12.95 -8.66 16.74
N GLN A 244 13.71 -8.45 15.66
CA GLN A 244 14.95 -9.15 15.39
C GLN A 244 16.12 -8.17 15.41
N ASP A 245 17.17 -8.51 16.15
CA ASP A 245 18.45 -7.83 16.08
C ASP A 245 19.34 -8.54 15.07
N LEU A 246 19.49 -7.94 13.89
CA LEU A 246 20.32 -8.46 12.80
C LEU A 246 21.69 -7.79 12.80
N ASP A 247 22.72 -8.53 12.39
CA ASP A 247 24.06 -7.97 12.22
C ASP A 247 24.07 -6.89 11.13
N LEU A 248 24.74 -5.77 11.42
CA LEU A 248 24.92 -4.69 10.46
C LEU A 248 25.92 -5.13 9.37
N GLN A 249 25.42 -5.30 8.15
CA GLN A 249 26.22 -5.69 6.98
C GLN A 249 25.93 -4.81 5.78
N ASN A 250 26.91 -4.69 4.88
CA ASN A 250 26.72 -4.02 3.61
C ASN A 250 25.81 -4.87 2.71
N PHE A 251 24.77 -4.24 2.16
CA PHE A 251 23.83 -4.88 1.27
C PHE A 251 23.52 -3.95 0.10
N GLU A 252 23.66 -4.45 -1.12
CA GLU A 252 23.31 -3.72 -2.34
C GLU A 252 22.21 -4.49 -3.07
N ASN A 253 21.10 -3.81 -3.32
CA ASN A 253 20.01 -4.33 -4.15
C ASN A 253 19.39 -3.17 -4.92
N SER A 254 19.47 -3.23 -6.26
CA SER A 254 18.95 -2.21 -7.18
C SER A 254 19.59 -0.82 -7.07
N PHE A 255 20.50 -0.61 -6.11
CA PHE A 255 21.26 0.62 -5.93
C PHE A 255 22.71 0.29 -5.60
N GLN A 256 23.61 1.09 -6.15
CA GLN A 256 25.01 1.14 -5.73
C GLN A 256 25.18 2.31 -4.76
N LEU A 257 25.81 2.06 -3.61
CA LEU A 257 26.07 3.08 -2.58
C LEU A 257 27.55 3.10 -2.24
N THR A 258 28.19 4.25 -2.42
CA THR A 258 29.60 4.43 -2.08
C THR A 258 29.76 5.55 -1.08
N LEU A 259 30.47 5.24 0.01
CA LEU A 259 30.80 6.16 1.09
C LEU A 259 32.32 6.37 1.12
N THR A 260 32.77 7.62 1.00
CA THR A 260 34.18 7.95 1.14
C THR A 260 34.38 9.03 2.20
N ARG A 261 35.23 8.74 3.20
CA ARG A 261 35.61 9.71 4.23
C ARG A 261 36.71 10.61 3.70
N TYR A 262 36.51 11.92 3.74
CA TYR A 262 37.56 12.88 3.45
C TYR A 262 38.45 13.10 4.67
N ASN A 263 39.75 13.32 4.41
CA ASN A 263 40.68 13.76 5.44
C ASN A 263 40.51 15.27 5.67
N THR A 264 39.99 15.63 6.84
CA THR A 264 39.76 17.02 7.27
C THR A 264 40.95 17.59 8.03
N GLY A 265 41.92 16.76 8.43
CA GLY A 265 43.01 17.16 9.33
C GLY A 265 42.57 17.39 10.79
N SER A 266 41.29 17.23 11.12
CA SER A 266 40.72 17.37 12.46
C SER A 266 40.14 16.05 12.94
N SER A 267 40.41 15.68 14.19
CA SER A 267 39.83 14.49 14.83
C SER A 267 38.34 14.63 15.15
N TYR A 268 37.82 15.86 15.17
CA TYR A 268 36.44 16.17 15.55
C TYR A 268 35.54 16.49 14.36
N GLU A 269 36.09 16.49 13.13
CA GLU A 269 35.35 16.82 11.92
C GLU A 269 35.22 15.58 11.03
N LEU A 270 33.98 15.18 10.76
CA LEU A 270 33.64 14.12 9.83
C LEU A 270 33.07 14.70 8.53
N ARG A 271 33.83 14.60 7.44
CA ARG A 271 33.32 14.85 6.08
C ARG A 271 33.14 13.55 5.35
N LEU A 272 31.89 13.23 5.02
CA LEU A 272 31.50 12.02 4.31
C LEU A 272 30.97 12.40 2.93
N ASN A 273 31.59 11.85 1.88
CA ASN A 273 31.05 11.90 0.54
C ASN A 273 30.15 10.69 0.32
N VAL A 274 28.91 10.96 -0.09
CA VAL A 274 27.86 9.95 -0.29
C VAL A 274 27.47 9.98 -1.75
N CYS A 275 27.75 8.88 -2.46
CA CYS A 275 27.35 8.69 -3.85
C CYS A 275 26.37 7.53 -3.92
N ALA A 276 25.21 7.75 -4.54
CA ALA A 276 24.23 6.70 -4.79
C ALA A 276 23.74 6.77 -6.24
N SER A 277 23.53 5.61 -6.86
CA SER A 277 22.96 5.50 -8.21
C SER A 277 22.08 4.27 -8.35
N PHE A 278 20.98 4.42 -9.07
CA PHE A 278 20.09 3.31 -9.40
C PHE A 278 20.76 2.39 -10.44
N ILE A 279 20.68 1.08 -10.21
CA ILE A 279 21.17 0.07 -11.15
C ILE A 279 20.06 -0.17 -12.17
N ALA A 280 20.12 0.54 -13.30
CA ALA A 280 19.13 0.44 -14.35
C ALA A 280 19.06 -0.98 -14.94
N THR A 281 17.84 -1.43 -15.24
CA THR A 281 17.57 -2.68 -15.95
C THR A 281 16.97 -2.37 -17.32
N LEU A 282 16.85 -3.38 -18.19
CA LEU A 282 16.20 -3.21 -19.50
C LEU A 282 14.74 -2.72 -19.38
N ALA A 283 14.05 -3.09 -18.31
CA ALA A 283 12.67 -2.70 -18.06
C ALA A 283 12.56 -1.33 -17.35
N GLU A 284 13.57 -0.95 -16.57
CA GLU A 284 13.54 0.24 -15.73
C GLU A 284 14.83 1.06 -15.85
N SER A 285 14.75 2.20 -16.53
CA SER A 285 15.86 3.14 -16.65
C SER A 285 16.04 4.05 -15.43
N LEU A 286 14.97 4.27 -14.66
CA LEU A 286 14.94 5.15 -13.48
C LEU A 286 14.17 4.51 -12.32
N SER A 287 14.50 4.90 -11.09
CA SER A 287 13.78 4.52 -9.87
C SER A 287 12.53 5.36 -9.63
N ASN A 288 11.75 5.00 -8.60
CA ASN A 288 10.76 5.90 -7.99
C ASN A 288 11.47 7.00 -7.15
N MET A 289 10.72 7.74 -6.33
CA MET A 289 11.31 8.60 -5.29
C MET A 289 12.30 7.81 -4.41
N VAL A 290 13.47 8.39 -4.16
CA VAL A 290 14.54 7.79 -3.34
C VAL A 290 14.84 8.69 -2.15
N MET A 291 15.05 8.08 -0.99
CA MET A 291 15.54 8.75 0.21
C MET A 291 16.92 8.17 0.58
N ILE A 292 17.84 9.06 0.97
CA ILE A 292 19.14 8.67 1.54
C ILE A 292 19.12 9.11 3.00
N GLU A 293 19.23 8.15 3.90
CA GLU A 293 19.37 8.40 5.33
C GLU A 293 20.83 8.18 5.74
N VAL A 294 21.39 9.14 6.49
CA VAL A 294 22.76 9.08 7.00
C VAL A 294 22.71 9.07 8.52
N THR A 295 22.99 7.91 9.10
CA THR A 295 23.09 7.73 10.55
C THR A 295 24.52 7.97 11.00
N PHE A 296 24.71 8.89 11.95
CA PHE A 296 26.02 9.26 12.46
C PHE A 296 26.44 8.41 13.66
N PRO A 297 27.75 8.19 13.87
CA PRO A 297 28.25 7.61 15.11
C PRO A 297 27.84 8.43 16.33
N SER A 298 27.68 7.78 17.48
CA SER A 298 27.33 8.42 18.74
C SER A 298 28.29 9.57 19.08
N GLY A 299 27.72 10.71 19.48
CA GLY A 299 28.47 11.91 19.87
C GLY A 299 28.77 12.89 18.73
N TYR A 300 28.52 12.51 17.47
CA TYR A 300 28.56 13.46 16.35
C TYR A 300 27.28 14.27 16.26
N VAL A 301 27.41 15.53 15.86
CA VAL A 301 26.29 16.44 15.56
C VAL A 301 26.57 17.09 14.22
N VAL A 302 25.51 17.36 13.47
CA VAL A 302 25.60 18.01 12.16
C VAL A 302 25.59 19.54 12.29
N ASP A 303 26.35 20.21 11.43
CA ASP A 303 26.32 21.66 11.28
C ASP A 303 24.95 22.15 10.78
N ARG A 304 24.68 23.46 10.87
CA ARG A 304 23.41 24.06 10.41
C ARG A 304 23.09 23.77 8.93
N ASN A 305 24.12 23.70 8.08
CA ASN A 305 24.00 23.39 6.66
C ASN A 305 24.98 22.28 6.29
N PRO A 306 24.67 21.01 6.63
CA PRO A 306 25.65 19.92 6.60
C PRO A 306 25.90 19.36 5.18
N ILE A 307 25.05 19.71 4.21
CA ILE A 307 25.12 19.20 2.84
C ILE A 307 25.76 20.24 1.92
N SER A 308 26.92 19.91 1.36
CA SER A 308 27.67 20.70 0.39
C SER A 308 28.04 19.86 -0.85
N ALA A 309 28.63 20.48 -1.88
CA ALA A 309 29.11 19.82 -3.10
C ALA A 309 28.06 18.91 -3.80
N ARG A 310 26.79 19.32 -3.79
CA ARG A 310 25.70 18.59 -4.44
C ARG A 310 25.93 18.53 -5.95
N THR A 311 25.59 17.41 -6.56
CA THR A 311 25.51 17.30 -8.02
C THR A 311 24.34 18.13 -8.54
N TRP A 312 24.53 18.82 -9.66
CA TRP A 312 23.51 19.67 -10.29
C TRP A 312 22.55 18.90 -11.21
N GLY A 313 22.90 17.66 -11.56
CA GLY A 313 22.03 16.78 -12.34
C GLY A 313 20.90 16.28 -11.45
N ASN A 314 19.69 16.80 -11.64
CA ASN A 314 18.49 16.21 -11.06
C ASN A 314 18.19 14.90 -11.83
N PRO A 315 18.31 13.70 -11.23
CA PRO A 315 18.01 12.45 -11.93
C PRO A 315 16.52 12.31 -12.23
N ILE A 316 15.68 13.18 -11.66
CA ILE A 316 14.26 13.30 -11.94
C ILE A 316 14.09 14.28 -13.12
N GLN A 317 14.53 13.88 -14.32
CA GLN A 317 14.24 14.69 -15.51
C GLN A 317 12.78 14.46 -15.96
N VAL A 318 12.11 15.60 -16.10
CA VAL A 318 10.74 15.78 -16.61
C VAL A 318 10.62 15.07 -17.96
N ILE A 319 9.68 14.11 -18.04
CA ILE A 319 9.23 13.53 -19.31
C ILE A 319 8.30 14.54 -19.99
#